data_AF-A4CP61-F1
#
_entry.id   AF-A4CP61-F1
#
_cell.length_a   1.000
_cell.length_b   1.000
_cell.length_c   1.000
_cell.angle_alpha   90.00
_cell.angle_beta   90.00
_cell.angle_gamma   90.00
#
_symmetry.space_group_name_H-M   'P 1'
#
loop_
_entity.id
_entity.type
_entity.pdbx_description
1 polymer ?
#
loop_
_entity_poly.entity_id
_entity_poly.type
_entity_poly.pdbx_seq_one_letter_code
_entity_poly.pdbx_strand_id
1 'polypeptide(L)'
;MTFAEAKDILDQRVNWRDNGTLTVANKTTESGRYFQDEHSAVTLENILACQPDSDMNDADFNTYLTELRGAAILQVLADVFGAENNVTDREINCNVGIFDNAISLRMVIRVSELIITSTRSNRIEKLTKAFVEQLFVDVNAKQAGVKATYWKEVERVQKLLFKQERIPTVTAGAYGNYLGHVYDTLS
;
A
#
# COMPACT_ATOMS: atom_id res chain seq x y z
N MET A 1 -3.32 17.57 2.56
CA MET A 1 -2.40 16.90 3.50
C MET A 1 -1.11 16.45 2.80
N THR A 2 -0.02 16.39 3.57
CA THR A 2 1.27 15.81 3.17
C THR A 2 1.24 14.28 3.25
N PHE A 3 2.22 13.60 2.65
CA PHE A 3 2.35 12.14 2.80
C PHE A 3 2.63 11.71 4.24
N ALA A 4 3.25 12.54 5.07
CA ALA A 4 3.45 12.22 6.48
C ALA A 4 2.11 12.15 7.23
N GLU A 5 1.26 13.15 7.02
CA GLU A 5 -0.09 13.18 7.60
C GLU A 5 -0.96 12.03 7.07
N ALA A 6 -0.91 11.75 5.76
CA ALA A 6 -1.61 10.62 5.16
C ALA A 6 -1.10 9.27 5.69
N LYS A 7 0.21 9.12 5.88
CA LYS A 7 0.83 7.93 6.46
C LYS A 7 0.33 7.69 7.88
N ASP A 8 0.20 8.73 8.70
CA ASP A 8 -0.30 8.57 10.06
C ASP A 8 -1.75 8.09 10.11
N ILE A 9 -2.59 8.50 9.15
CA ILE A 9 -3.96 7.97 8.99
C ILE A 9 -3.94 6.49 8.59
N LEU A 10 -3.00 6.09 7.73
CA LEU A 10 -2.91 4.72 7.22
C LEU A 10 -2.11 3.76 8.12
N ASP A 11 -1.39 4.28 9.13
CA ASP A 11 -0.37 3.54 9.89
C ASP A 11 -0.91 2.31 10.60
N GLN A 12 -2.14 2.38 11.11
CA GLN A 12 -2.76 1.30 11.89
C GLN A 12 -3.72 0.44 11.05
N ARG A 13 -3.80 0.68 9.74
CA ARG A 13 -4.67 -0.10 8.85
C ARG A 13 -4.26 -1.57 8.82
N VAL A 14 -3.00 -1.87 8.56
CA VAL A 14 -2.44 -3.23 8.50
C VAL A 14 -1.28 -3.32 9.48
N ASN A 15 -1.22 -4.39 10.28
CA ASN A 15 -0.19 -4.50 11.30
C ASN A 15 0.39 -5.92 11.45
N TRP A 16 1.20 -6.16 12.48
CA TRP A 16 1.83 -7.45 12.73
C TRP A 16 0.99 -8.31 13.65
N ARG A 17 0.93 -9.61 13.37
CA ARG A 17 0.37 -10.59 14.29
C ARG A 17 1.32 -10.79 15.48
N ASP A 18 0.82 -10.60 16.69
CA ASP A 18 1.60 -10.72 17.93
C ASP A 18 2.00 -12.17 18.19
N ASN A 19 3.27 -12.37 18.57
CA ASN A 19 3.83 -13.63 19.06
C ASN A 19 4.30 -13.54 20.53
N GLY A 20 3.99 -12.42 21.21
CA GLY A 20 4.28 -12.19 22.63
C GLY A 20 5.25 -11.04 22.92
N THR A 21 5.88 -10.46 21.89
CA THR A 21 6.90 -9.40 22.05
C THR A 21 6.47 -8.05 21.47
N LEU A 22 5.27 -7.93 20.89
CA LEU A 22 4.83 -6.70 20.25
C LEU A 22 4.15 -5.72 21.21
N THR A 23 4.51 -4.46 21.05
CA THR A 23 3.80 -3.31 21.62
C THR A 23 2.40 -3.15 20.99
N VAL A 24 1.52 -2.41 21.68
CA VAL A 24 0.15 -2.13 21.19
C VAL A 24 0.17 -1.51 19.78
N ALA A 25 1.12 -0.62 19.51
CA ALA A 25 1.28 0.07 18.23
C ALA A 25 1.63 -0.86 17.04
N ASN A 26 2.14 -2.06 17.32
CA ASN A 26 2.54 -3.03 16.32
C ASN A 26 1.62 -4.24 16.21
N LYS A 27 0.64 -4.40 17.11
CA LYS A 27 -0.30 -5.53 17.05
C LYS A 27 -1.74 -5.16 16.80
N THR A 28 -2.10 -3.91 17.01
CA THR A 28 -3.48 -3.44 16.79
C THR A 28 -3.67 -3.13 15.31
N THR A 29 -4.74 -3.62 14.71
CA THR A 29 -5.09 -3.34 13.31
C THR A 29 -6.53 -2.89 13.20
N GLU A 30 -6.77 -1.86 12.39
CA GLU A 30 -8.11 -1.35 12.09
C GLU A 30 -8.80 -2.09 10.94
N SER A 31 -8.04 -2.66 10.00
CA SER A 31 -8.61 -3.47 8.90
C SER A 31 -8.87 -4.92 9.30
N GLY A 32 -8.30 -5.37 10.43
CA GLY A 32 -8.31 -6.78 10.83
C GLY A 32 -7.29 -7.63 10.08
N ARG A 33 -6.40 -7.02 9.29
CA ARG A 33 -5.40 -7.71 8.46
C ARG A 33 -4.01 -7.67 9.06
N TYR A 34 -3.27 -8.73 8.80
CA TYR A 34 -1.89 -8.87 9.26
C TYR A 34 -0.94 -9.11 8.09
N PHE A 35 0.26 -8.53 8.16
CA PHE A 35 1.28 -8.69 7.11
C PHE A 35 1.68 -10.15 6.88
N GLN A 36 1.67 -10.97 7.94
CA GLN A 36 2.00 -12.39 7.86
C GLN A 36 1.01 -13.21 7.03
N ASP A 37 -0.19 -12.69 6.76
CA ASP A 37 -1.21 -13.40 5.98
C ASP A 37 -0.92 -13.34 4.46
N GLU A 38 -0.04 -12.44 4.00
CA GLU A 38 0.21 -12.24 2.57
C GLU A 38 1.28 -13.18 1.98
N HIS A 39 2.34 -13.49 2.73
CA HIS A 39 3.44 -14.29 2.23
C HIS A 39 4.21 -14.98 3.36
N SER A 40 4.55 -16.26 3.17
CA SER A 40 5.21 -17.10 4.19
C SER A 40 6.57 -16.58 4.65
N ALA A 41 7.27 -15.82 3.81
CA ALA A 41 8.53 -15.17 4.16
C ALA A 41 8.36 -14.00 5.15
N VAL A 42 7.16 -13.42 5.26
CA VAL A 42 6.87 -12.29 6.13
C VAL A 42 6.56 -12.82 7.52
N THR A 43 7.61 -13.00 8.33
CA THR A 43 7.50 -13.38 9.73
C THR A 43 8.37 -12.48 10.59
N LEU A 44 7.99 -12.30 11.86
CA LEU A 44 8.77 -11.50 12.80
C LEU A 44 10.16 -12.10 13.00
N GLU A 45 10.24 -13.42 13.00
CA GLU A 45 11.48 -14.18 13.15
C GLU A 45 12.41 -13.95 11.95
N ASN A 46 11.88 -13.94 10.72
CA ASN A 46 12.68 -13.67 9.52
C ASN A 46 13.15 -12.21 9.49
N ILE A 47 12.29 -11.27 9.89
CA ILE A 47 12.64 -9.84 9.93
C ILE A 47 13.72 -9.59 10.99
N LEU A 48 13.51 -10.07 12.22
CA LEU A 48 14.50 -9.97 13.30
C LEU A 48 15.81 -10.68 12.94
N ALA A 49 15.71 -11.81 12.22
CA ALA A 49 16.87 -12.51 11.73
C ALA A 49 17.62 -11.68 10.69
N CYS A 50 16.95 -10.95 9.78
CA CYS A 50 17.59 -10.29 8.64
C CYS A 50 17.91 -8.79 8.81
N GLN A 51 17.36 -8.12 9.82
CA GLN A 51 17.64 -6.71 10.13
C GLN A 51 19.17 -6.47 10.40
N PRO A 52 19.69 -5.25 10.21
CA PRO A 52 21.15 -5.01 10.19
C PRO A 52 21.85 -5.07 11.55
N ASP A 53 21.15 -4.76 12.64
CA ASP A 53 21.66 -4.75 14.02
C ASP A 53 21.82 -6.18 14.57
N SER A 54 22.89 -6.46 15.29
CA SER A 54 23.12 -7.78 15.89
C SER A 54 22.45 -7.98 17.24
N ASP A 55 22.26 -6.90 17.99
CA ASP A 55 21.95 -6.92 19.42
C ASP A 55 20.64 -6.19 19.74
N MET A 56 19.76 -6.13 18.73
CA MET A 56 18.44 -5.51 18.79
C MET A 56 17.59 -6.16 19.90
N ASN A 57 17.20 -5.35 20.88
CA ASN A 57 16.27 -5.76 21.93
C ASN A 57 14.81 -5.60 21.45
N ASP A 58 13.85 -6.02 22.27
CA ASP A 58 12.42 -5.97 21.91
C ASP A 58 11.90 -4.53 21.65
N ALA A 59 12.41 -3.53 22.38
CA ALA A 59 11.98 -2.14 22.20
C ALA A 59 12.50 -1.57 20.87
N ASP A 60 13.78 -1.84 20.56
CA ASP A 60 14.40 -1.44 19.30
C ASP A 60 13.77 -2.18 18.12
N PHE A 61 13.43 -3.46 18.30
CA PHE A 61 12.73 -4.23 17.28
C PHE A 61 11.32 -3.68 17.00
N ASN A 62 10.57 -3.30 18.03
CA ASN A 62 9.28 -2.66 17.85
C ASN A 62 9.39 -1.30 17.13
N THR A 63 10.44 -0.54 17.42
CA THR A 63 10.74 0.71 16.71
C THR A 63 11.02 0.42 15.23
N TYR A 64 11.88 -0.56 14.96
CA TYR A 64 12.22 -1.00 13.61
C TYR A 64 10.98 -1.46 12.81
N LEU A 65 10.08 -2.22 13.41
CA LEU A 65 8.83 -2.66 12.78
C LEU A 65 7.90 -1.49 12.43
N THR A 66 7.87 -0.46 13.28
CA THR A 66 7.11 0.78 13.03
C THR A 66 7.70 1.55 11.86
N GLU A 67 9.02 1.71 11.82
CA GLU A 67 9.73 2.35 10.71
C GLU A 67 9.55 1.59 9.40
N LEU A 68 9.63 0.26 9.44
CA LEU A 68 9.43 -0.62 8.28
C LEU A 68 8.02 -0.44 7.70
N ARG A 69 7.00 -0.38 8.55
CA ARG A 69 5.61 -0.11 8.16
C ARG A 69 5.46 1.29 7.58
N GLY A 70 5.99 2.31 8.25
CA GLY A 70 5.94 3.68 7.76
C GLY A 70 6.58 3.84 6.39
N ALA A 71 7.74 3.21 6.16
CA ALA A 71 8.41 3.22 4.86
C ALA A 71 7.57 2.54 3.76
N ALA A 72 6.90 1.43 4.08
CA ALA A 72 6.01 0.77 3.13
C ALA A 72 4.82 1.66 2.74
N ILE A 73 4.18 2.32 3.72
CA ILE A 73 3.04 3.22 3.48
C ILE A 73 3.46 4.44 2.66
N LEU A 74 4.58 5.07 3.00
CA LEU A 74 5.09 6.22 2.24
C LEU A 74 5.40 5.85 0.80
N GLN A 75 5.94 4.66 0.55
CA GLN A 75 6.17 4.18 -0.82
C GLN A 75 4.85 3.96 -1.57
N VAL A 76 3.83 3.39 -0.92
CA VAL A 76 2.49 3.25 -1.53
C VAL A 76 1.91 4.61 -1.90
N LEU A 77 2.00 5.59 -1.00
CA LEU A 77 1.52 6.95 -1.27
C LEU A 77 2.26 7.58 -2.45
N ALA A 78 3.59 7.44 -2.50
CA ALA A 78 4.39 7.93 -3.63
C ALA A 78 4.05 7.22 -4.95
N ASP A 79 3.81 5.91 -4.92
CA ASP A 79 3.47 5.14 -6.13
C ASP A 79 2.04 5.45 -6.62
N VAL A 80 1.10 5.78 -5.72
CA VAL A 80 -0.29 6.12 -6.05
C VAL A 80 -0.43 7.56 -6.54
N PHE A 81 0.12 8.53 -5.81
CA PHE A 81 -0.06 9.97 -6.06
C PHE A 81 1.08 10.59 -6.88
N GLY A 82 2.18 9.85 -7.08
CA GLY A 82 3.33 10.32 -7.85
C GLY A 82 4.19 11.34 -7.08
N ALA A 83 4.84 12.23 -7.82
CA ALA A 83 5.79 13.20 -7.27
C ALA A 83 5.11 14.39 -6.54
N GLU A 84 3.80 14.55 -6.68
CA GLU A 84 3.05 15.62 -6.03
C GLU A 84 2.74 15.20 -4.58
N ASN A 85 3.43 15.81 -3.62
CA ASN A 85 3.24 15.55 -2.18
C ASN A 85 1.99 16.26 -1.60
N ASN A 86 0.95 16.43 -2.41
CA ASN A 86 -0.30 17.05 -1.97
C ASN A 86 -1.44 16.07 -2.24
N VAL A 87 -1.89 15.42 -1.18
CA VAL A 87 -3.07 14.55 -1.20
C VAL A 87 -4.22 15.32 -0.58
N THR A 88 -5.41 15.24 -1.17
CA THR A 88 -6.60 15.86 -0.57
C THR A 88 -7.10 15.01 0.60
N ASP A 89 -7.65 15.68 1.61
CA ASP A 89 -8.13 14.97 2.81
C ASP A 89 -9.24 13.96 2.48
N ARG A 90 -10.03 14.23 1.43
CA ARG A 90 -11.07 13.33 0.94
C ARG A 90 -10.51 12.04 0.34
N GLU A 91 -9.40 12.13 -0.41
CA GLU A 91 -8.80 10.95 -1.05
C GLU A 91 -8.36 9.90 -0.03
N ILE A 92 -7.81 10.33 1.10
CA ILE A 92 -7.39 9.42 2.18
C ILE A 92 -8.57 9.06 3.08
N ASN A 93 -9.20 10.02 3.76
CA ASN A 93 -10.15 9.73 4.84
C ASN A 93 -11.39 8.96 4.37
N CYS A 94 -11.89 9.23 3.16
CA CYS A 94 -13.06 8.52 2.64
C CYS A 94 -12.72 7.15 2.04
N ASN A 95 -11.44 6.83 1.83
CA ASN A 95 -11.04 5.63 1.10
C ASN A 95 -9.94 4.83 1.81
N VAL A 96 -9.72 5.01 3.13
CA VAL A 96 -8.61 4.36 3.85
C VAL A 96 -8.44 2.86 3.55
N GLY A 97 -9.55 2.12 3.45
CA GLY A 97 -9.52 0.68 3.18
C GLY A 97 -9.09 0.26 1.78
N ILE A 98 -9.08 1.17 0.78
CA ILE A 98 -8.64 0.80 -0.57
C ILE A 98 -7.12 0.58 -0.63
N PHE A 99 -6.36 1.12 0.33
CA PHE A 99 -4.90 1.04 0.38
C PHE A 99 -4.39 -0.25 1.04
N ASP A 100 -5.22 -0.94 1.84
CA ASP A 100 -4.78 -2.05 2.68
C ASP A 100 -4.02 -3.14 1.89
N ASN A 101 -4.51 -3.52 0.71
CA ASN A 101 -3.85 -4.51 -0.16
C ASN A 101 -2.50 -4.01 -0.70
N ALA A 102 -2.44 -2.76 -1.16
CA ALA A 102 -1.20 -2.18 -1.68
C ALA A 102 -0.14 -2.13 -0.58
N ILE A 103 -0.52 -1.71 0.63
CA ILE A 103 0.34 -1.67 1.81
C ILE A 103 0.87 -3.06 2.15
N SER A 104 -0.01 -4.07 2.16
CA SER A 104 0.36 -5.44 2.51
C SER A 104 1.34 -6.03 1.48
N LEU A 105 1.08 -5.86 0.19
CA LEU A 105 1.97 -6.30 -0.89
C LEU A 105 3.32 -5.55 -0.88
N ARG A 106 3.31 -4.24 -0.60
CA ARG A 106 4.54 -3.45 -0.47
C ARG A 106 5.41 -3.92 0.68
N MET A 107 4.78 -4.33 1.80
CA MET A 107 5.48 -4.92 2.92
C MET A 107 6.15 -6.24 2.55
N VAL A 108 5.45 -7.14 1.83
CA VAL A 108 6.05 -8.39 1.33
C VAL A 108 7.30 -8.09 0.50
N ILE A 109 7.21 -7.14 -0.44
CA ILE A 109 8.36 -6.75 -1.27
C ILE A 109 9.53 -6.29 -0.40
N ARG A 110 9.26 -5.44 0.59
CA ARG A 110 10.29 -4.86 1.47
C ARG A 110 10.98 -5.91 2.34
N VAL A 111 10.21 -6.82 2.94
CA VAL A 111 10.74 -7.91 3.75
C VAL A 111 11.54 -8.89 2.88
N SER A 112 11.06 -9.19 1.67
CA SER A 112 11.81 -10.04 0.75
C SER A 112 13.12 -9.40 0.30
N GLU A 113 13.12 -8.10 0.01
CA GLU A 113 14.35 -7.34 -0.29
C GLU A 113 15.33 -7.38 0.89
N LEU A 114 14.84 -7.23 2.12
CA LEU A 114 15.65 -7.36 3.34
C LEU A 114 16.28 -8.75 3.46
N ILE A 115 15.51 -9.81 3.24
CA ILE A 115 15.99 -11.20 3.31
C ILE A 115 17.04 -11.46 2.23
N ILE A 116 16.74 -11.14 0.97
CA ILE A 116 17.60 -11.39 -0.20
C ILE A 116 18.93 -10.65 -0.10
N THR A 117 18.93 -9.44 0.45
CA THR A 117 20.15 -8.61 0.56
C THR A 117 20.93 -8.84 1.85
N SER A 118 20.39 -9.62 2.81
CA SER A 118 21.08 -9.87 4.07
C SER A 118 22.32 -10.76 3.88
N THR A 119 23.46 -10.35 4.46
CA THR A 119 24.76 -11.00 4.22
C THR A 119 25.28 -11.86 5.37
N ARG A 120 24.64 -11.89 6.55
CA ARG A 120 25.23 -12.61 7.71
C ARG A 120 25.15 -14.13 7.51
N SER A 121 26.30 -14.79 7.55
CA SER A 121 26.49 -16.23 7.30
C SER A 121 25.58 -17.14 8.14
N ASN A 122 25.39 -16.83 9.44
CA ASN A 122 24.52 -17.61 10.34
C ASN A 122 23.02 -17.51 9.96
N ARG A 123 22.64 -16.52 9.14
CA ARG A 123 21.27 -16.30 8.65
C ARG A 123 20.94 -17.18 7.45
N ILE A 124 21.93 -17.41 6.57
CA ILE A 124 21.84 -18.31 5.40
C ILE A 124 21.72 -19.78 5.86
N GLU A 125 22.25 -20.12 7.04
CA GLU A 125 22.06 -21.45 7.62
C GLU A 125 20.61 -21.66 8.11
N LYS A 126 19.94 -20.61 8.64
CA LYS A 126 18.52 -20.68 9.03
C LYS A 126 17.57 -20.57 7.83
N LEU A 127 17.85 -19.67 6.91
CA LEU A 127 17.10 -19.50 5.66
C LEU A 127 17.85 -20.19 4.54
N THR A 128 17.43 -21.42 4.22
CA THR A 128 18.10 -22.24 3.21
C THR A 128 18.28 -21.46 1.90
N LYS A 129 19.41 -21.67 1.22
CA LYS A 129 19.67 -21.04 -0.10
C LYS A 129 18.52 -21.27 -1.08
N ALA A 130 17.94 -22.48 -1.07
CA ALA A 130 16.77 -22.82 -1.89
C ALA A 130 15.54 -21.95 -1.57
N PHE A 131 15.30 -21.65 -0.29
CA PHE A 131 14.23 -20.74 0.11
C PHE A 131 14.45 -19.32 -0.42
N VAL A 132 15.67 -18.80 -0.33
CA VAL A 132 16.00 -17.44 -0.83
C VAL A 132 15.87 -17.38 -2.36
N GLU A 133 16.29 -18.42 -3.07
CA GLU A 133 16.11 -18.54 -4.52
C GLU A 133 14.61 -18.57 -4.90
N GLN A 134 13.81 -19.36 -4.20
CA GLN A 134 12.36 -19.40 -4.41
C GLN A 134 11.71 -18.05 -4.12
N LEU A 135 12.09 -17.40 -3.01
CA LEU A 135 11.60 -16.08 -2.65
C LEU A 135 11.91 -15.04 -3.72
N PHE A 136 13.12 -15.09 -4.30
CA PHE A 136 13.49 -14.21 -5.40
C PHE A 136 12.58 -14.43 -6.62
N VAL A 137 12.25 -15.69 -6.95
CA VAL A 137 11.31 -16.01 -8.02
C VAL A 137 9.91 -15.51 -7.70
N ASP A 138 9.38 -15.80 -6.53
CA ASP A 138 8.02 -15.43 -6.09
C ASP A 138 7.82 -13.91 -6.13
N VAL A 139 8.83 -13.13 -5.78
CA VAL A 139 8.76 -11.68 -5.78
C VAL A 139 8.85 -11.10 -7.19
N ASN A 140 9.72 -11.65 -8.05
CA ASN A 140 10.08 -11.05 -9.33
C ASN A 140 9.41 -11.72 -10.56
N ALA A 141 8.58 -12.75 -10.38
CA ALA A 141 7.88 -13.39 -11.48
C ALA A 141 7.02 -12.37 -12.29
N LYS A 142 7.15 -12.39 -13.62
CA LYS A 142 6.64 -11.32 -14.51
C LYS A 142 5.15 -11.04 -14.41
N GLN A 143 4.31 -12.05 -14.17
CA GLN A 143 2.84 -11.91 -14.21
C GLN A 143 2.15 -12.24 -12.89
N ALA A 144 2.70 -13.19 -12.14
CA ALA A 144 2.18 -13.67 -10.86
C ALA A 144 3.06 -13.28 -9.67
N GLY A 145 4.18 -12.59 -9.91
CA GLY A 145 5.09 -12.20 -8.85
C GLY A 145 4.52 -11.07 -8.00
N VAL A 146 4.95 -11.02 -6.74
CA VAL A 146 4.45 -10.03 -5.77
C VAL A 146 4.58 -8.60 -6.30
N LYS A 147 5.70 -8.26 -6.96
CA LYS A 147 5.90 -6.93 -7.57
C LYS A 147 4.88 -6.63 -8.68
N ALA A 148 4.58 -7.61 -9.53
CA ALA A 148 3.58 -7.42 -10.59
C ALA A 148 2.18 -7.25 -10.03
N THR A 149 1.83 -8.01 -8.99
CA THR A 149 0.55 -7.90 -8.28
C THR A 149 0.42 -6.56 -7.56
N TYR A 150 1.49 -6.09 -6.93
CA TYR A 150 1.56 -4.77 -6.31
C TYR A 150 1.23 -3.65 -7.29
N TRP A 151 1.83 -3.64 -8.48
CA TRP A 151 1.56 -2.59 -9.48
C TRP A 151 0.11 -2.61 -9.97
N LYS A 152 -0.48 -3.80 -10.18
CA LYS A 152 -1.91 -3.92 -10.51
C LYS A 152 -2.79 -3.31 -9.41
N GLU A 153 -2.38 -3.47 -8.16
CA GLU A 153 -3.09 -2.94 -7.01
C GLU A 153 -2.94 -1.42 -6.89
N VAL A 154 -1.75 -0.87 -7.12
CA VAL A 154 -1.54 0.58 -7.22
C VAL A 154 -2.43 1.19 -8.32
N GLU A 155 -2.46 0.58 -9.50
CA GLU A 155 -3.36 1.03 -10.58
C GLU A 155 -4.84 0.95 -10.19
N ARG A 156 -5.23 -0.08 -9.42
CA ARG A 156 -6.61 -0.23 -8.92
C ARG A 156 -6.96 0.93 -7.99
N VAL A 157 -6.07 1.26 -7.05
CA VAL A 157 -6.24 2.39 -6.12
C VAL A 157 -6.36 3.70 -6.89
N GLN A 158 -5.44 3.99 -7.82
CA GLN A 158 -5.50 5.18 -8.68
C GLN A 158 -6.82 5.27 -9.45
N LYS A 159 -7.28 4.16 -10.04
CA LYS A 159 -8.56 4.10 -10.75
C LYS A 159 -9.74 4.41 -9.83
N LEU A 160 -9.72 4.00 -8.57
CA LEU A 160 -10.81 4.26 -7.63
C LEU A 160 -10.82 5.71 -7.14
N LEU A 161 -9.64 6.30 -6.91
CA LEU A 161 -9.52 7.69 -6.48
C LEU A 161 -9.88 8.66 -7.59
N PHE A 162 -9.31 8.49 -8.79
CA PHE A 162 -9.37 9.52 -9.85
C PHE A 162 -10.50 9.32 -10.88
N LYS A 163 -11.23 8.19 -10.86
CA LYS A 163 -12.41 8.05 -11.75
C LYS A 163 -13.64 8.84 -11.30
N GLN A 164 -13.62 9.48 -10.13
CA GLN A 164 -14.77 10.26 -9.64
C GLN A 164 -15.00 11.60 -10.39
N GLU A 165 -14.10 12.03 -11.31
CA GLU A 165 -14.18 13.34 -11.98
C GLU A 165 -14.76 13.37 -13.41
N ARG A 166 -15.56 12.39 -13.85
CA ARG A 166 -16.30 12.52 -15.12
C ARG A 166 -17.81 12.45 -14.90
N ILE A 167 -18.37 13.52 -14.34
CA ILE A 167 -19.74 13.90 -14.71
C ILE A 167 -19.61 14.60 -16.06
N PRO A 168 -20.08 14.04 -17.18
CA PRO A 168 -20.15 14.79 -18.42
C PRO A 168 -21.06 15.99 -18.16
N THR A 169 -20.52 17.20 -18.31
CA THR A 169 -21.35 18.39 -18.46
C THR A 169 -22.28 18.13 -19.64
N VAL A 170 -23.57 17.97 -19.36
CA VAL A 170 -24.58 17.98 -20.41
C VAL A 170 -24.58 19.39 -20.96
N THR A 171 -23.87 19.61 -22.06
CA THR A 171 -24.04 20.82 -22.87
C THR A 171 -25.46 20.80 -23.41
N ALA A 172 -26.39 21.41 -22.69
CA ALA A 172 -27.68 21.78 -23.23
C ALA A 172 -27.46 22.81 -24.34
N GLY A 173 -27.48 22.36 -25.60
CA GLY A 173 -27.41 23.29 -26.72
C GLY A 173 -26.90 22.67 -28.01
N ALA A 174 -27.77 21.91 -28.70
CA ALA A 174 -27.61 21.69 -30.15
C ALA A 174 -28.91 21.37 -30.90
N TYR A 175 -30.07 21.22 -30.23
CA TYR A 175 -31.34 20.93 -30.91
C TYR A 175 -32.55 21.62 -30.25
N GLY A 176 -32.59 22.95 -30.33
CA GLY A 176 -33.73 23.74 -29.87
C GLY A 176 -33.94 24.98 -30.74
N ASN A 177 -33.84 24.83 -32.06
CA ASN A 177 -34.17 25.88 -33.02
C ASN A 177 -34.85 25.26 -34.24
N TYR A 178 -36.14 24.93 -34.11
CA TYR A 178 -37.04 24.84 -35.26
C TYR A 178 -38.46 25.26 -34.83
N LEU A 179 -39.03 26.16 -35.65
CA LEU A 179 -40.42 26.63 -35.71
C LEU A 179 -40.78 27.70 -34.66
N GLY A 180 -41.15 28.94 -35.00
CA GLY A 180 -41.60 29.50 -36.27
C GLY A 180 -42.77 30.46 -35.97
N HIS A 181 -42.64 31.72 -36.40
CA HIS A 181 -43.64 32.78 -36.35
C HIS A 181 -45.07 32.35 -36.75
N VAL A 182 -46.06 32.52 -35.86
CA VAL A 182 -47.49 32.81 -36.12
C VAL A 182 -48.19 32.94 -34.74
N TYR A 183 -48.99 33.93 -34.34
CA TYR A 183 -49.63 35.10 -34.94
C TYR A 183 -49.67 36.22 -33.88
N ASP A 184 -49.31 37.44 -34.28
CA ASP A 184 -49.95 38.65 -33.76
C ASP A 184 -50.91 39.08 -34.87
N THR A 185 -52.23 39.01 -34.64
CA THR A 185 -53.27 39.89 -35.21
C THR A 185 -54.70 39.39 -34.90
N LEU A 186 -55.55 40.37 -34.53
CA LEU A 186 -57.03 40.40 -34.49
C LEU A 186 -57.76 39.94 -33.21
N SER A 187 -57.97 40.87 -32.26
CA SER A 187 -59.20 41.67 -32.08
C SER A 187 -59.37 42.10 -30.62
#